data_AF-A0A1M3IAQ3-F1
#
_entry.id   AF-A0A1M3IAQ3-F1
#
_cell.length_a   1.000
_cell.length_b   1.000
_cell.length_c   1.000
_cell.angle_alpha   90.00
_cell.angle_beta   90.00
_cell.angle_gamma   90.00
#
_symmetry.space_group_name_H-M   'P 1'
#
loop_
_entity.id
_entity.type
_entity.pdbx_description
1 polymer ?
#
loop_
_entity_poly.entity_id
_entity_poly.type
_entity_poly.pdbx_seq_one_letter_code
_entity_poly.pdbx_strand_id
1 'polypeptide(L)'
;MQSHAYRRPNDKATEMNTMSTLVTKAYKEGFTNDLKINEEGLHTMAEDKFYKPNEVKIVNFYRFEGESDPGDNAIMYKIETNDGVKGVLIDAYGANSDESVSEFIAAVEAINKKTDGNNQLNS
;
A
#
# COMPACT_ATOMS: atom_id res chain seq x y z
N MET A 1 51.38 -6.66 0.08
CA MET A 1 50.62 -6.79 -1.17
C MET A 1 49.16 -6.99 -0.78
N GLN A 2 48.32 -6.03 -1.20
CA GLN A 2 46.84 -5.87 -1.17
C GLN A 2 45.98 -6.81 -0.29
N SER A 3 45.28 -6.31 0.75
CA SER A 3 43.89 -5.77 0.73
C SER A 3 42.88 -6.78 0.17
N HIS A 4 41.89 -7.25 0.93
CA HIS A 4 40.65 -6.52 1.18
C HIS A 4 40.12 -6.71 2.61
N ALA A 5 40.13 -5.62 3.36
CA ALA A 5 39.32 -5.46 4.56
C ALA A 5 37.85 -5.28 4.15
N TYR A 6 36.99 -6.23 4.52
CA TYR A 6 35.54 -6.00 4.55
C TYR A 6 35.21 -5.06 5.72
N ARG A 7 35.49 -3.76 5.56
CA ARG A 7 34.83 -2.69 6.31
C ARG A 7 34.75 -1.42 5.47
N ARG A 8 33.58 -1.20 4.90
CA ARG A 8 32.95 0.12 4.85
C ARG A 8 31.49 -0.02 5.29
N PRO A 9 31.19 0.16 6.59
CA PRO A 9 29.84 0.51 6.98
C PRO A 9 29.62 1.97 6.55
N ASN A 10 28.44 2.25 5.99
CA ASN A 10 27.84 3.57 5.84
C ASN A 10 28.15 4.36 4.53
N ASP A 11 27.39 4.06 3.47
CA ASP A 11 26.96 5.06 2.49
C ASP A 11 25.49 5.41 2.77
N LYS A 12 25.28 6.62 3.29
CA LYS A 12 24.00 7.21 3.73
C LYS A 12 23.12 7.73 2.58
N ALA A 13 23.25 7.19 1.36
CA ALA A 13 22.73 7.86 0.16
C ALA A 13 22.15 6.92 -0.91
N THR A 14 21.70 5.73 -0.54
CA THR A 14 20.65 5.06 -1.29
C THR A 14 19.45 5.05 -0.38
N GLU A 15 18.49 5.91 -0.67
CA GLU A 15 17.16 5.90 -0.08
C GLU A 15 16.64 4.46 -0.15
N MET A 16 16.74 3.73 0.97
CA MET A 16 16.23 2.37 1.11
C MET A 16 14.70 2.44 1.08
N ASN A 17 14.11 2.69 -0.09
CA ASN A 17 12.72 2.39 -0.41
C ASN A 17 12.54 0.86 -0.55
N THR A 18 13.20 0.09 0.31
CA THR A 18 13.02 -1.35 0.40
C THR A 18 11.67 -1.62 1.06
N MET A 19 10.96 -2.65 0.59
CA MET A 19 9.66 -3.03 1.14
C MET A 19 9.71 -3.16 2.67
N SER A 20 10.77 -3.78 3.20
CA SER A 20 11.00 -3.94 4.64
C SER A 20 11.03 -2.61 5.41
N THR A 21 11.63 -1.57 4.84
CA THR A 21 11.72 -0.24 5.49
C THR A 21 10.36 0.45 5.50
N LEU A 22 9.62 0.41 4.39
CA LEU A 22 8.30 1.01 4.29
C LEU A 22 7.26 0.29 5.14
N VAL A 23 7.31 -1.05 5.20
CA VAL A 23 6.51 -1.84 6.15
C VAL A 23 6.84 -1.43 7.58
N THR A 24 8.12 -1.40 7.96
CA THR A 24 8.52 -0.96 9.31
C THR A 24 8.03 0.45 9.64
N LYS A 25 8.08 1.36 8.67
CA LYS A 25 7.58 2.73 8.83
C LYS A 25 6.05 2.74 9.02
N ALA A 26 5.32 1.99 8.21
CA ALA A 26 3.87 1.86 8.33
C ALA A 26 3.47 1.30 9.71
N TYR A 27 4.18 0.27 10.19
CA TYR A 27 3.98 -0.27 11.53
C TYR A 27 4.21 0.78 12.62
N LYS A 28 5.27 1.61 12.51
CA LYS A 28 5.53 2.73 13.44
C LYS A 28 4.45 3.82 13.40
N GLU A 29 3.79 3.99 12.26
CA GLU A 29 2.67 4.92 12.07
C GLU A 29 1.33 4.33 12.56
N GLY A 30 1.30 3.08 13.02
CA GLY A 30 0.13 2.39 13.52
C GLY A 30 -0.58 1.50 12.50
N PHE A 31 -0.10 1.43 11.25
CA PHE A 31 -0.60 0.53 10.22
C PHE A 31 0.01 -0.85 10.43
N THR A 32 -0.53 -1.58 11.39
CA THR A 32 -0.02 -2.89 11.83
C THR A 32 -0.89 -4.05 11.35
N ASN A 33 -2.08 -3.75 10.82
CA ASN A 33 -2.99 -4.78 10.32
C ASN A 33 -2.64 -5.15 8.89
N ASP A 34 -2.66 -6.45 8.59
CA ASP A 34 -2.62 -6.96 7.23
C ASP A 34 -4.04 -6.90 6.64
N LEU A 35 -4.13 -6.28 5.47
CA LEU A 35 -5.37 -6.11 4.74
C LEU A 35 -5.26 -6.85 3.41
N LYS A 36 -6.36 -7.48 2.99
CA LYS A 36 -6.48 -8.11 1.69
C LYS A 36 -7.77 -7.70 1.02
N ILE A 37 -7.80 -7.67 -0.30
CA ILE A 37 -9.04 -7.46 -1.03
C ILE A 37 -9.45 -8.82 -1.59
N ASN A 38 -10.72 -9.16 -1.38
CA ASN A 38 -11.38 -10.32 -1.96
C ASN A 38 -12.62 -9.82 -2.74
N GLU A 39 -13.37 -10.74 -3.34
CA GLU A 39 -14.62 -10.44 -4.06
C GLU A 39 -15.66 -9.67 -3.22
N GLU A 40 -15.65 -9.86 -1.89
CA GLU A 40 -16.55 -9.15 -0.97
C GLU A 40 -16.06 -7.74 -0.56
N GLY A 41 -14.79 -7.40 -0.81
CA GLY A 41 -14.17 -6.12 -0.46
C GLY A 41 -12.90 -6.27 0.39
N LEU A 42 -12.58 -5.24 1.17
CA LEU A 42 -11.36 -5.21 1.98
C LEU A 42 -11.54 -6.03 3.27
N HIS A 43 -10.86 -7.15 3.35
CA HIS A 43 -10.81 -8.05 4.50
C HIS A 43 -9.63 -7.72 5.42
N THR A 44 -9.87 -7.69 6.72
CA THR A 44 -8.83 -7.48 7.73
C THR A 44 -8.53 -8.80 8.43
N MET A 45 -7.26 -9.22 8.40
CA MET A 45 -6.86 -10.48 9.04
C MET A 45 -6.94 -10.42 10.57
N ALA A 46 -6.85 -9.22 11.14
CA ALA A 46 -6.86 -9.01 12.58
C ALA A 46 -8.25 -9.20 13.21
N GLU A 47 -9.31 -8.80 12.50
CA GLU A 47 -10.67 -8.79 13.05
C GLU A 47 -11.65 -9.66 12.25
N ASP A 48 -11.17 -10.33 11.19
CA ASP A 48 -12.00 -11.10 10.24
C ASP A 48 -13.20 -10.27 9.72
N LYS A 49 -12.96 -8.98 9.49
CA LYS A 49 -13.99 -8.02 9.08
C LYS A 49 -13.80 -7.61 7.63
N PHE A 50 -14.93 -7.38 6.95
CA PHE A 50 -14.98 -6.87 5.59
C PHE A 50 -15.43 -5.42 5.59
N TYR A 51 -14.75 -4.60 4.79
CA TYR A 51 -15.04 -3.18 4.63
C TYR A 51 -15.31 -2.87 3.16
N LYS A 52 -16.32 -2.04 2.93
CA LYS A 52 -16.68 -1.54 1.60
C LYS A 52 -15.73 -0.42 1.17
N PRO A 53 -15.62 -0.12 -0.13
CA PRO A 53 -14.77 0.97 -0.62
C PRO A 53 -15.16 2.37 -0.09
N ASN A 54 -16.39 2.55 0.39
CA ASN A 54 -16.84 3.79 1.05
C ASN A 54 -16.50 3.86 2.55
N GLU A 55 -16.11 2.74 3.15
CA GLU A 55 -15.79 2.63 4.57
C GLU A 55 -14.29 2.74 4.84
N VAL A 56 -13.50 2.87 3.78
CA VAL A 56 -12.04 2.88 3.83
C VAL A 56 -11.49 4.01 2.99
N LYS A 57 -10.28 4.43 3.35
CA LYS A 57 -9.56 5.50 2.69
C LYS A 57 -8.12 5.09 2.46
N ILE A 58 -7.70 5.19 1.20
CA ILE A 58 -6.29 5.02 0.85
C ILE A 58 -5.57 6.31 1.28
N VAL A 59 -4.75 6.19 2.32
CA VAL A 59 -3.97 7.30 2.88
C VAL A 59 -2.73 7.56 2.03
N ASN A 60 -2.07 6.49 1.59
CA ASN A 60 -0.92 6.56 0.70
C ASN A 60 -0.70 5.22 0.01
N PHE A 61 0.04 5.20 -1.10
CA PHE A 61 0.50 3.96 -1.72
C PHE A 61 1.97 4.05 -2.13
N TYR A 62 2.63 2.91 -2.19
CA TYR A 62 4.03 2.78 -2.57
C TYR A 62 4.16 1.65 -3.58
N ARG A 63 4.69 1.96 -4.76
CA ARG A 63 4.99 0.96 -5.78
C ARG A 63 6.45 0.55 -5.64
N PHE A 64 6.66 -0.75 -5.61
CA PHE A 64 7.96 -1.40 -5.63
C PHE A 64 8.14 -2.03 -7.01
N GLU A 65 9.25 -1.68 -7.65
CA GLU A 65 9.69 -2.32 -8.89
C GLU A 65 10.93 -3.12 -8.53
N GLY A 66 10.81 -4.45 -8.54
CA GLY A 66 11.92 -5.33 -8.21
C GLY A 66 13.02 -5.22 -9.26
N GLU A 67 14.27 -5.11 -8.79
CA GLU A 67 15.44 -4.84 -9.64
C GLU A 67 15.86 -6.05 -10.50
N SER A 68 15.26 -7.24 -10.30
CA SER A 68 15.79 -8.50 -10.84
C SER A 68 14.77 -9.48 -11.43
N ASP A 69 13.48 -9.34 -11.15
CA ASP A 69 12.46 -10.23 -11.73
C ASP A 69 11.16 -9.46 -12.04
N PRO A 70 10.59 -9.57 -13.25
CA PRO A 70 9.32 -8.92 -13.60
C PRO A 70 8.13 -9.40 -12.75
N GLY A 71 8.29 -10.48 -11.97
CA GLY A 71 7.32 -10.95 -10.98
C GLY A 71 7.42 -10.31 -9.60
N ASP A 72 8.44 -9.49 -9.32
CA ASP A 72 8.69 -8.89 -7.99
C ASP A 72 8.11 -7.47 -7.87
N ASN A 73 7.22 -7.10 -8.80
CA ASN A 73 6.47 -5.85 -8.75
C ASN A 73 5.37 -5.97 -7.70
N ALA A 74 5.36 -5.05 -6.73
CA ALA A 74 4.36 -5.02 -5.69
C ALA A 74 3.91 -3.59 -5.42
N ILE A 75 2.67 -3.42 -4.99
CA ILE A 75 2.12 -2.14 -4.56
C ILE A 75 1.61 -2.31 -3.13
N MET A 76 2.14 -1.48 -2.24
CA MET A 76 1.69 -1.39 -0.86
C MET A 76 0.78 -0.18 -0.70
N TYR A 77 -0.48 -0.41 -0.33
CA TYR A 77 -1.43 0.62 0.02
C TYR A 77 -1.55 0.73 1.53
N LYS A 78 -1.44 1.94 2.06
CA LYS A 78 -1.82 2.28 3.43
C LYS A 78 -3.29 2.66 3.44
N ILE A 79 -4.09 1.87 4.13
CA ILE A 79 -5.53 2.05 4.19
C ILE A 79 -5.93 2.28 5.64
N GLU A 80 -6.81 3.27 5.82
CA GLU A 80 -7.45 3.59 7.09
C GLU A 80 -8.96 3.42 6.92
N THR A 81 -9.60 2.69 7.83
CA THR A 81 -11.06 2.54 7.85
C THR A 81 -11.69 3.66 8.66
N ASN A 82 -12.97 3.93 8.42
CA ASN A 82 -13.73 4.94 9.16
C ASN A 82 -13.85 4.63 10.66
N ASP A 83 -13.68 3.36 11.05
CA ASP A 83 -13.68 2.94 12.46
C ASP A 83 -12.32 3.16 13.15
N GLY A 84 -11.31 3.64 12.40
CA GLY A 84 -9.95 3.91 12.88
C GLY A 84 -8.98 2.74 12.74
N VAL A 85 -9.39 1.65 12.07
CA VAL A 85 -8.50 0.52 11.79
C VAL A 85 -7.50 0.92 10.72
N LYS A 86 -6.21 0.74 11.00
CA LYS A 86 -5.12 1.10 10.10
C LYS A 86 -4.35 -0.14 9.70
N GLY A 87 -4.24 -0.36 8.40
CA GLY A 87 -3.52 -1.51 7.89
C GLY A 87 -2.84 -1.25 6.55
N VAL A 88 -2.08 -2.25 6.15
CA VAL A 88 -1.34 -2.24 4.90
C VAL A 88 -1.90 -3.36 4.02
N LEU A 89 -2.20 -3.01 2.78
CA LEU A 89 -2.55 -3.95 1.73
C LEU A 89 -1.33 -4.06 0.82
N ILE A 90 -0.84 -5.28 0.61
CA ILE A 90 0.27 -5.53 -0.32
C ILE A 90 -0.29 -6.36 -1.48
N ASP A 91 -0.28 -5.78 -2.68
CA ASP A 91 -0.72 -6.40 -3.92
C ASP A 91 0.51 -6.70 -4.80
N ALA A 92 0.62 -7.92 -5.32
CA ALA A 92 1.68 -8.28 -6.26
C ALA A 92 1.20 -7.93 -7.69
N TYR A 93 1.34 -6.66 -8.07
CA TYR A 93 0.85 -6.17 -9.35
C TYR A 93 1.67 -6.72 -10.52
N GLY A 94 1.01 -7.37 -11.50
CA GLY A 94 1.66 -7.97 -12.67
C GLY A 94 0.69 -8.77 -13.54
N ALA A 95 1.18 -9.81 -14.23
CA ALA A 95 0.33 -10.67 -15.07
C ALA A 95 -0.78 -11.41 -14.28
N ASN A 96 -0.69 -11.40 -12.94
CA ASN A 96 -1.66 -11.99 -12.02
C ASN A 96 -2.33 -10.94 -11.11
N SER A 97 -2.37 -9.66 -11.49
CA SER A 97 -3.11 -8.66 -10.71
C SER A 97 -4.57 -9.08 -10.56
N ASP A 98 -5.06 -9.07 -9.33
CA ASP A 98 -6.44 -9.46 -9.04
C ASP A 98 -7.41 -8.36 -9.52
N GLU A 99 -8.42 -8.73 -10.30
CA GLU A 99 -9.43 -7.78 -10.80
C GLU A 99 -10.16 -7.13 -9.61
N SER A 100 -10.42 -7.89 -8.55
CA SER A 100 -11.07 -7.43 -7.32
C SER A 100 -10.32 -6.27 -6.67
N VAL A 101 -8.98 -6.33 -6.64
CA VAL A 101 -8.13 -5.24 -6.10
C VAL A 101 -8.31 -4.00 -6.96
N SER A 102 -8.20 -4.14 -8.28
CA SER A 102 -8.29 -3.02 -9.22
C SER A 102 -9.65 -2.32 -9.15
N GLU A 103 -10.74 -3.10 -9.14
CA GLU A 103 -12.10 -2.57 -9.00
C GLU A 103 -12.31 -1.86 -7.67
N PHE A 104 -11.83 -2.45 -6.57
CA PHE A 104 -11.98 -1.86 -5.25
C PHE A 104 -11.22 -0.54 -5.13
N ILE A 105 -9.95 -0.49 -5.55
CA ILE A 105 -9.15 0.74 -5.53
C ILE A 105 -9.82 1.81 -6.40
N ALA A 106 -10.26 1.47 -7.61
CA ALA A 106 -10.97 2.40 -8.49
C ALA A 106 -12.26 2.94 -7.85
N ALA A 107 -13.01 2.09 -7.13
CA ALA A 107 -14.20 2.50 -6.39
C ALA A 107 -13.86 3.48 -5.25
N VAL A 108 -12.82 3.20 -4.46
CA VAL A 108 -12.35 4.10 -3.38
C VAL A 108 -11.95 5.46 -3.95
N GLU A 109 -11.18 5.49 -5.04
CA GLU A 109 -10.76 6.74 -5.68
C GLU A 109 -11.95 7.53 -6.26
N ALA A 110 -12.91 6.84 -6.90
CA ALA A 110 -14.12 7.46 -7.43
C ALA A 110 -14.97 8.11 -6.33
N ILE A 111 -15.04 7.48 -5.15
CA ILE A 111 -15.74 8.02 -3.98
C ILE A 111 -15.01 9.26 -3.45
N ASN A 112 -13.70 9.19 -3.26
CA ASN A 112 -12.90 10.34 -2.78
C ASN A 112 -12.99 11.54 -3.75
N LYS A 113 -12.97 11.29 -5.06
CA LYS A 113 -13.11 12.34 -6.08
C LYS A 113 -14.49 13.01 -6.07
N LYS A 114 -15.57 12.27 -5.80
CA LYS A 114 -16.92 12.85 -5.67
C LYS A 114 -17.06 13.74 -4.45
N THR A 115 -16.32 13.46 -3.38
CA THR A 115 -16.31 14.28 -2.16
C THR A 115 -15.57 15.60 -2.35
N ASP A 116 -14.56 15.66 -3.22
CA ASP A 116 -13.79 16.88 -3.53
C ASP A 116 -14.44 17.75 -4.65
N GLY A 117 -15.18 17.13 -5.58
CA GLY A 117 -15.74 17.80 -6.76
C GLY A 117 -17.00 18.65 -6.57
N ASN A 118 -17.55 18.77 -5.35
CA ASN A 118 -18.82 19.47 -5.10
C ASN A 118 -18.70 20.99 -4.85
N ASN A 119 -17.62 21.64 -5.31
CA ASN A 119 -17.49 23.10 -5.26
C ASN A 119 -17.10 23.78 -6.58
N GLN A 120 -17.47 23.23 -7.75
CA GLN A 120 -17.27 23.92 -9.01
C GLN A 120 -18.45 23.79 -9.98
N LEU A 121 -19.63 24.21 -9.53
CA LEU A 121 -20.78 24.50 -10.39
C LEU A 121 -21.52 25.76 -9.90
N ASN A 122 -20.83 26.91 -9.86
CA ASN A 122 -21.48 28.23 -9.82
C ASN A 122 -20.56 29.29 -10.46
N SER A 123 -20.52 29.38 -11.79
CA SER A 123 -20.16 30.59 -12.56
C SER A 123 -20.67 30.44 -13.99
#